data_AF-A0A1I2M923-F1
#
_entry.id   AF-A0A1I2M923-F1
#
_cell.length_a   1.000
_cell.length_b   1.000
_cell.length_c   1.000
_cell.angle_alpha   90.00
_cell.angle_beta   90.00
_cell.angle_gamma   90.00
#
_symmetry.space_group_name_H-M   'P 1'
#
loop_
_entity.id
_entity.type
_entity.pdbx_description
1 polymer ?
#
loop_
_entity_poly.entity_id
_entity_poly.type
_entity_poly.pdbx_seq_one_letter_code
_entity_poly.pdbx_strand_id
1 'polypeptide(L)'
;MAEVVVEIHVPMVPVSGPHLWIDRIEEFLTELEEGGDVEVPDDGEEFGDVYVFLLGGAGEEELLAAASRAVSLPDVPAGAFAMVTDDEAPEWGLGRRVDLPLR
;
A
#
# COMPACT_ATOMS: atom_id res chain seq x y z
N MET A 1 -13.92 1.21 -17.15
CA MET A 1 -14.75 1.51 -15.97
C MET A 1 -13.75 1.65 -14.87
N ALA A 2 -13.78 2.74 -14.11
CA ALA A 2 -12.87 2.94 -12.99
C ALA A 2 -12.85 1.70 -12.10
N GLU A 3 -11.66 1.13 -11.90
CA GLU A 3 -11.39 -0.01 -11.05
C GLU A 3 -10.96 0.48 -9.68
N VAL A 4 -11.34 -0.23 -8.62
CA VAL A 4 -10.96 0.16 -7.26
C VAL A 4 -9.47 -0.12 -7.06
N VAL A 5 -8.77 0.87 -6.53
CA VAL A 5 -7.36 0.75 -6.14
C VAL A 5 -7.16 1.23 -4.71
N VAL A 6 -6.17 0.65 -4.05
CA VAL A 6 -5.78 0.98 -2.68
C VAL A 6 -4.34 1.44 -2.67
N GLU A 7 -4.13 2.71 -2.33
CA GLU A 7 -2.81 3.26 -2.07
C GLU A 7 -2.44 2.99 -0.61
N ILE A 8 -1.30 2.36 -0.33
CA ILE A 8 -0.78 2.12 1.02
C ILE A 8 0.28 3.18 1.32
N HIS A 9 -0.03 4.10 2.23
CA HIS A 9 0.86 5.18 2.63
C HIS A 9 1.56 4.79 3.93
N VAL A 10 2.87 4.55 3.86
CA VAL A 10 3.70 4.18 5.01
C VAL A 10 4.61 5.35 5.40
N PRO A 11 4.59 5.83 6.66
CA PRO A 11 5.41 6.95 7.09
C PRO A 11 6.90 6.69 6.91
N MET A 12 7.60 7.62 6.26
CA MET A 12 9.05 7.64 6.19
C MET A 12 9.61 8.23 7.48
N VAL A 13 9.58 7.43 8.55
CA VAL A 13 10.24 7.80 9.81
C VAL A 13 11.74 7.93 9.56
N PRO A 14 12.39 9.00 10.05
CA PRO A 14 13.82 9.20 9.88
C PRO A 14 14.57 8.10 10.62
N VAL A 15 15.11 7.13 9.88
CA VAL A 15 15.93 6.04 10.41
C VAL A 15 17.39 6.26 10.01
N SER A 16 18.30 5.91 10.93
CA SER A 16 19.73 5.86 10.62
C SER A 16 20.04 4.55 9.89
N GLY A 17 19.74 4.48 8.60
CA GLY A 17 19.96 3.29 7.77
C GLY A 17 19.02 3.20 6.56
N PRO A 18 19.21 2.22 5.66
CA PRO A 18 18.29 1.98 4.55
C PRO A 18 16.90 1.58 5.05
N HIS A 19 15.86 1.99 4.32
CA HIS A 19 14.46 1.67 4.61
C HIS A 19 14.14 0.22 4.21
N LEU A 20 14.74 -0.77 4.90
CA LEU A 20 14.63 -2.21 4.60
C LEU A 20 13.19 -2.76 4.64
N TRP A 21 12.25 -2.00 5.19
CA TRP A 21 10.84 -2.36 5.19
C TRP A 21 10.18 -2.13 3.83
N ILE A 22 10.73 -1.26 2.96
CA ILE A 22 10.23 -1.03 1.60
C ILE A 22 10.39 -2.32 0.82
N ASP A 23 11.62 -2.83 0.71
CA ASP A 23 11.93 -4.09 0.00
C ASP A 23 11.07 -5.26 0.54
N ARG A 24 10.80 -5.28 1.85
CA ARG A 24 9.97 -6.31 2.48
C ARG A 24 8.49 -6.21 2.10
N ILE A 25 7.95 -5.00 1.99
CA ILE A 25 6.58 -4.81 1.50
C ILE A 25 6.53 -5.17 0.01
N GLU A 26 7.50 -4.73 -0.81
CA GLU A 26 7.55 -5.06 -2.24
C GLU A 26 7.62 -6.57 -2.49
N GLU A 27 8.46 -7.29 -1.74
CA GLU A 27 8.55 -8.75 -1.80
C GLU A 27 7.19 -9.39 -1.46
N PHE A 28 6.57 -8.96 -0.36
CA PHE A 28 5.26 -9.48 0.06
C PHE A 28 4.15 -9.21 -0.97
N LEU A 29 4.13 -8.02 -1.57
CA LEU A 29 3.13 -7.66 -2.58
C LEU A 29 3.34 -8.45 -3.87
N THR A 30 4.60 -8.67 -4.27
CA THR A 30 4.95 -9.53 -5.40
C THR A 30 4.45 -10.96 -5.17
N GLU A 31 4.62 -11.52 -3.97
CA GLU A 31 4.10 -12.85 -3.64
C GLU A 31 2.57 -12.93 -3.74
N LEU A 32 1.85 -11.87 -3.35
CA LEU A 32 0.39 -11.81 -3.48
C LEU A 32 -0.06 -11.71 -4.94
N GLU A 33 0.67 -10.94 -5.76
CA GLU A 33 0.40 -10.83 -7.20
C GLU A 33 0.63 -12.15 -7.91
N GLU A 34 1.74 -12.85 -7.63
CA GLU A 34 2.01 -14.19 -8.17
C GLU A 34 0.96 -15.22 -7.73
N GLY A 35 0.36 -15.02 -6.54
CA GLY A 35 -0.76 -15.82 -6.04
C GLY A 35 -2.10 -15.53 -6.74
N GLY A 36 -2.21 -14.38 -7.41
CA GLY A 36 -3.44 -13.89 -8.03
C GLY A 36 -4.45 -13.33 -7.02
N ASP A 37 -4.01 -12.98 -5.81
CA ASP A 37 -4.86 -12.40 -4.76
C ASP A 37 -5.12 -10.91 -5.01
N VAL A 38 -4.15 -10.19 -5.58
CA VAL A 38 -4.19 -8.75 -5.92
C VAL A 38 -3.31 -8.48 -7.15
N GLU A 39 -3.40 -7.29 -7.72
CA GLU A 39 -2.45 -6.77 -8.72
C GLU A 39 -1.67 -5.59 -8.12
N VAL A 40 -0.41 -5.42 -8.52
CA VAL A 40 0.45 -4.27 -8.16
C VAL A 40 0.65 -3.45 -9.44
N PRO A 41 -0.22 -2.46 -9.71
CA PRO A 41 -0.27 -1.81 -11.03
C PRO A 41 0.98 -0.98 -11.34
N ASP A 42 1.59 -0.42 -10.31
CA ASP A 42 2.75 0.46 -10.38
C ASP A 42 3.72 0.16 -9.23
N ASP A 43 5.01 0.37 -9.50
CA ASP A 43 6.05 0.33 -8.47
C ASP A 43 5.79 1.40 -7.40
N GLY A 44 6.18 1.10 -6.15
CA GLY A 44 6.01 2.06 -5.07
C GLY A 44 6.90 3.29 -5.23
N GLU A 45 6.45 4.44 -4.71
CA GLU A 45 7.19 5.70 -4.80
C GLU A 45 7.13 6.54 -3.52
N GLU A 46 8.13 7.39 -3.34
CA GLU A 46 8.15 8.38 -2.27
C GLU A 46 7.21 9.55 -2.59
N PHE A 47 6.24 9.81 -1.71
CA PHE A 47 5.31 10.93 -1.82
C PHE A 47 5.36 11.78 -0.55
N GLY A 48 6.19 12.82 -0.56
CA GLY A 48 6.36 13.71 0.59
C GLY A 48 7.04 13.00 1.77
N ASP A 49 6.32 12.81 2.88
CA ASP A 49 6.81 12.16 4.10
C ASP A 49 6.38 10.68 4.21
N VAL A 50 5.81 10.11 3.14
CA VAL A 50 5.37 8.71 3.07
C VAL A 50 5.97 8.02 1.85
N TYR A 51 6.05 6.70 1.92
CA TYR A 51 6.23 5.84 0.75
C TYR A 51 4.88 5.20 0.42
N VAL A 52 4.50 5.22 -0.86
CA VAL A 52 3.19 4.79 -1.34
C VAL A 52 3.35 3.52 -2.17
N PHE A 53 2.55 2.50 -1.86
CA PHE A 53 2.38 1.31 -2.70
C PHE A 53 0.97 1.28 -3.27
N LEU A 54 0.77 0.65 -4.44
CA LEU A 54 -0.54 0.57 -5.06
C LEU A 54 -1.00 -0.89 -5.18
N LEU A 55 -2.26 -1.15 -4.83
CA LEU A 55 -2.93 -2.44 -5.05
C LEU A 55 -4.19 -2.27 -5.89
N GLY A 56 -4.42 -3.18 -6.82
CA GLY A 56 -5.60 -3.25 -7.67
C GLY A 56 -6.04 -4.70 -7.95
N GLY A 57 -6.93 -4.88 -8.92
CA GLY A 57 -7.30 -6.22 -9.42
C GLY A 57 -8.26 -7.04 -8.54
N ALA A 58 -8.62 -6.54 -7.36
CA ALA A 58 -9.53 -7.20 -6.44
C ALA A 58 -10.57 -6.24 -5.85
N GLY A 59 -11.53 -6.77 -5.08
CA GLY A 59 -12.50 -5.95 -4.37
C GLY A 59 -11.87 -5.11 -3.25
N GLU A 60 -12.49 -3.98 -2.90
CA GLU A 60 -12.02 -3.05 -1.85
C GLU A 60 -11.67 -3.78 -0.54
N GLU A 61 -12.50 -4.74 -0.11
CA GLU A 61 -12.28 -5.50 1.13
C GLU A 61 -11.04 -6.39 1.06
N GLU A 62 -10.79 -7.03 -0.08
CA GLU A 62 -9.61 -7.87 -0.31
C GLU A 62 -8.34 -7.03 -0.39
N LEU A 63 -8.37 -5.91 -1.11
CA LEU A 63 -7.25 -4.97 -1.20
C LEU A 63 -6.89 -4.38 0.17
N LEU A 64 -7.88 -3.97 0.96
CA LEU A 64 -7.65 -3.45 2.31
C LEU A 64 -7.13 -4.54 3.26
N ALA A 65 -7.56 -5.79 3.10
CA ALA A 65 -7.03 -6.91 3.86
C ALA A 65 -5.55 -7.19 3.52
N ALA A 66 -5.20 -7.16 2.23
CA ALA A 66 -3.81 -7.27 1.76
C ALA A 66 -2.95 -6.11 2.29
N ALA A 67 -3.43 -4.87 2.18
CA ALA A 67 -2.75 -3.68 2.71
C ALA A 67 -2.52 -3.77 4.22
N SER A 68 -3.52 -4.23 4.98
CA SER A 68 -3.41 -4.44 6.43
C SER A 68 -2.31 -5.45 6.79
N ARG A 69 -2.18 -6.54 6.00
CA ARG A 69 -1.13 -7.54 6.18
C ARG A 69 0.25 -6.97 5.85
N ALA A 70 0.37 -6.23 4.74
CA ALA A 70 1.62 -5.59 4.33
C ALA A 70 2.17 -4.67 5.41
N VAL A 71 1.33 -3.81 5.99
CA VAL A 71 1.78 -2.88 7.04
C VAL A 71 1.96 -3.52 8.42
N SER A 72 1.55 -4.78 8.56
CA SER A 72 1.75 -5.59 9.77
C SER A 72 3.06 -6.38 9.74
N LEU A 73 3.83 -6.28 8.65
CA LEU A 73 5.14 -6.93 8.53
C LEU A 73 6.12 -6.38 9.57
N PRO A 74 7.08 -7.20 10.02
CA PRO A 74 8.11 -6.75 10.95
C PRO A 74 8.88 -5.56 10.37
N ASP A 75 9.29 -4.64 11.24
CA ASP A 75 10.05 -3.43 10.92
C ASP A 75 9.30 -2.36 10.08
N VAL A 76 8.03 -2.59 9.72
CA VAL A 76 7.20 -1.57 9.09
C VAL A 76 6.81 -0.48 10.11
N PRO A 77 6.99 0.81 9.78
CA PRO A 77 6.60 1.92 10.64
C PRO A 77 5.11 1.92 10.98
N ALA A 78 4.80 2.22 12.25
CA ALA A 78 3.43 2.47 12.67
C ALA A 78 2.87 3.77 12.06
N GLY A 79 1.55 3.86 11.95
CA GLY A 79 0.86 5.05 11.42
C GLY A 79 0.58 4.99 9.92
N ALA A 80 0.73 3.82 9.31
CA ALA A 80 0.34 3.58 7.93
C ALA A 80 -1.18 3.71 7.75
N PHE A 81 -1.60 4.12 6.56
CA PHE A 81 -3.00 4.25 6.18
C PHE A 81 -3.18 3.90 4.72
N ALA A 82 -4.38 3.45 4.37
CA ALA A 82 -4.80 3.27 3.00
C ALA A 82 -5.57 4.49 2.50
N MET A 83 -5.44 4.79 1.21
CA MET A 83 -6.36 5.64 0.47
C MET A 83 -7.07 4.76 -0.55
N VAL A 84 -8.38 4.61 -0.40
CA VAL A 84 -9.21 3.89 -1.37
C VAL A 84 -9.65 4.86 -2.44
N THR A 85 -9.21 4.64 -3.67
CA THR A 85 -9.50 5.46 -4.84
C THR A 85 -9.78 4.58 -6.05
N ASP A 86 -9.77 5.17 -7.24
CA ASP A 86 -9.86 4.48 -8.51
C ASP A 86 -8.63 4.72 -9.41
N ASP A 87 -8.43 3.85 -10.41
CA ASP A 87 -7.28 3.91 -11.34
C ASP A 87 -7.26 5.17 -12.23
N GLU A 88 -8.36 5.92 -12.30
CA GLU A 88 -8.46 7.18 -13.05
C GLU A 88 -8.10 8.41 -12.19
N ALA A 89 -7.74 8.21 -10.92
CA ALA A 89 -7.39 9.30 -10.00
C ALA A 89 -6.16 10.10 -10.51
N PRO A 90 -6.27 11.44 -10.61
CA PRO A 90 -5.22 12.24 -11.23
C PRO A 90 -3.98 12.45 -10.35
N GLU A 91 -4.10 12.25 -9.03
CA GLU A 91 -3.05 12.46 -8.03
C GLU A 91 -3.24 11.48 -6.86
N TRP A 92 -2.14 11.12 -6.19
CA TRP A 92 -2.16 10.30 -4.97
C TRP A 92 -2.95 10.97 -3.85
N GLY A 93 -3.63 10.18 -3.03
CA GLY A 93 -4.29 10.65 -1.82
C GLY A 93 -5.61 11.39 -2.03
N LEU A 94 -6.25 11.23 -3.20
CA LEU A 94 -7.57 11.80 -3.48
C LEU A 94 -8.74 10.90 -3.04
N GLY A 95 -8.45 9.76 -2.43
CA GLY A 95 -9.41 8.75 -2.01
C GLY A 95 -9.95 8.86 -0.58
N ARG A 96 -10.74 7.85 -0.20
CA ARG A 96 -11.22 7.65 1.17
C ARG A 96 -10.09 7.08 2.02
N ARG A 97 -9.67 7.84 3.05
CA ARG A 97 -8.67 7.37 4.02
C ARG A 97 -9.22 6.25 4.92
N VAL A 98 -8.41 5.21 5.12
CA VAL A 98 -8.67 4.09 6.05
C VAL A 98 -7.40 3.87 6.90
N ASP A 99 -7.52 3.88 8.22
CA ASP A 99 -6.37 3.59 9.10
C ASP A 99 -5.99 2.11 9.04
N LEU A 100 -4.69 1.83 8.98
CA LEU A 100 -4.15 0.46 8.96
C LEU A 100 -3.25 0.21 10.19
N PRO A 101 -3.11 -1.05 10.63
CA PRO A 101 -3.87 -2.22 10.19
C PRO A 101 -5.35 -2.15 10.60
N LEU A 102 -6.20 -2.83 9.83
CA LEU A 102 -7.62 -3.00 10.18
C LEU A 102 -7.74 -3.74 11.52
N ARG A 103 -8.66 -3.28 12.38
CA ARG A 103 -8.91 -3.84 13.72
C ARG A 103 -9.96 -4.94 13.72
#